data_AF-A0A183HB38-F1
#
_entry.id   AF-A0A183HB38-F1
#
_cell.length_a   1.000
_cell.length_b   1.000
_cell.length_c   1.000
_cell.angle_alpha   90.00
_cell.angle_beta   90.00
_cell.angle_gamma   90.00
#
_symmetry.space_group_name_H-M   'P 1'
#
loop_
_entity.id
_entity.type
_entity.pdbx_description
1 polymer ?
#
loop_
_entity_poly.entity_id
_entity_poly.type
_entity_poly.pdbx_seq_one_letter_code
_entity_poly.pdbx_strand_id
1 'polypeptide(L)'
;MAALERDPYITRFNHLLEIPKLERWFRTDPNPSRQKLINYMNVLNGSSYRRHNVKVTYQQICNWFANQRAANRFCVLLPKLIF
;
A
#
# COMPACT_ATOMS: atom_id res chain seq x y z
N MET A 1 22.39 16.24 13.85
CA MET A 1 21.30 15.36 14.34
C MET A 1 19.95 15.96 13.98
N ALA A 2 19.52 15.82 12.72
CA ALA A 2 18.19 16.24 12.28
C ALA A 2 17.29 15.01 12.26
N ALA A 3 16.52 14.83 13.34
CA ALA A 3 15.48 13.81 13.39
C ALA A 3 14.38 14.20 12.39
N LEU A 4 14.32 13.48 11.27
CA LEU A 4 13.12 13.16 10.49
C LEU A 4 11.94 14.10 10.73
N GLU A 5 11.93 15.28 10.07
CA GLU A 5 10.66 15.88 9.66
C GLU A 5 10.02 14.87 8.71
N ARG A 6 9.26 13.93 9.29
CA ARG A 6 8.36 13.09 8.52
C ARG A 6 7.37 14.04 7.91
N ASP A 7 7.51 14.21 6.60
CA ASP A 7 6.59 14.93 5.75
C ASP A 7 5.15 14.71 6.27
N PRO A 8 4.44 15.77 6.70
CA PRO A 8 3.13 15.64 7.35
C PRO A 8 2.07 14.98 6.44
N TYR A 9 2.42 14.71 5.18
CA TYR A 9 1.59 14.04 4.18
C TYR A 9 1.99 12.58 3.91
N ILE A 10 2.98 12.02 4.62
CA ILE A 10 3.23 10.56 4.67
C ILE A 10 2.12 9.91 5.50
N THR A 11 0.93 9.77 4.90
CA THR A 11 -0.14 8.93 5.45
C THR A 11 0.29 7.47 5.29
N ARG A 12 0.91 6.92 6.34
CA ARG A 12 1.24 5.49 6.37
C ARG A 12 -0.04 4.66 6.45
N PHE A 13 -0.07 3.55 5.72
CA PHE A 13 -1.13 2.56 5.87
C PHE A 13 -1.02 1.90 7.24
N ASN A 14 -2.16 1.70 7.89
CA ASN A 14 -2.22 0.99 9.16
C ASN A 14 -1.90 -0.50 8.94
N HIS A 15 -0.88 -0.99 9.66
CA HIS A 15 -0.37 -2.36 9.49
C HIS A 15 -1.35 -3.45 9.90
N LEU A 16 -2.29 -3.17 10.79
CA LEU A 16 -3.26 -4.15 11.28
C LEU A 16 -4.55 -4.16 10.47
N LEU A 17 -4.96 -3.01 9.94
CA LEU A 17 -6.28 -2.84 9.31
C LEU A 17 -6.25 -2.73 7.80
N GLU A 18 -5.19 -2.15 7.24
CA GLU A 18 -5.13 -1.75 5.82
C GLU A 18 -4.15 -2.60 5.03
N ILE A 19 -2.98 -2.88 5.60
CA ILE A 19 -1.98 -3.75 4.95
C ILE A 19 -2.54 -5.13 4.60
N PRO A 20 -3.26 -5.85 5.49
CA PRO A 20 -3.81 -7.17 5.14
C PRO A 20 -4.81 -7.12 3.97
N LYS A 21 -5.56 -6.02 3.84
CA LYS A 21 -6.50 -5.82 2.72
C LYS A 21 -5.74 -5.56 1.41
N LEU A 22 -4.74 -4.67 1.45
CA LEU A 22 -3.89 -4.36 0.31
C LEU A 22 -3.15 -5.61 -0.19
N GLU A 23 -2.58 -6.41 0.72
CA GLU A 23 -1.94 -7.68 0.38
C GLU A 23 -2.91 -8.67 -0.25
N ARG A 24 -4.13 -8.79 0.29
CA ARG A 24 -5.16 -9.66 -0.28
C ARG A 24 -5.50 -9.24 -1.70
N TRP A 25 -5.73 -7.95 -1.94
CA TRP A 25 -6.00 -7.42 -3.28
C TRP A 25 -4.83 -7.63 -4.23
N PHE A 26 -3.60 -7.44 -3.75
CA PHE A 26 -2.39 -7.66 -4.52
C PHE A 26 -2.23 -9.13 -4.96
N ARG A 27 -2.50 -10.09 -4.06
CA ARG A 27 -2.45 -11.53 -4.40
C ARG A 27 -3.47 -11.91 -5.46
N THR A 28 -4.65 -11.29 -5.44
CA THR A 28 -5.69 -11.54 -6.46
C THR A 28 -5.37 -10.85 -7.78
N ASP A 29 -4.87 -9.62 -7.75
CA ASP A 29 -4.60 -8.81 -8.93
C ASP A 29 -3.43 -7.84 -8.64
N PRO A 30 -2.19 -8.18 -9.04
CA PRO A 30 -1.01 -7.34 -8.82
C PRO A 30 -0.99 -6.06 -9.67
N ASN A 31 -1.80 -6.02 -10.74
CA ASN A 31 -1.87 -4.96 -11.73
C ASN A 31 -3.33 -4.47 -11.90
N PRO A 32 -3.98 -4.00 -10.83
CA PRO A 32 -5.38 -3.62 -10.88
C PRO A 32 -5.59 -2.38 -11.75
N SER A 33 -6.75 -2.31 -12.40
CA SER A 33 -7.15 -1.13 -13.17
C SER A 33 -7.35 0.09 -12.28
N ARG A 34 -7.31 1.28 -12.89
CA ARG A 34 -7.59 2.56 -12.20
C ARG A 34 -8.90 2.53 -11.41
N GLN A 35 -9.95 1.95 -11.98
CA GLN A 35 -11.26 1.86 -11.33
C GLN A 35 -11.23 0.97 -10.10
N LYS A 36 -10.51 -0.18 -10.14
CA LYS A 36 -10.31 -1.04 -8.96
C LYS A 36 -9.54 -0.31 -7.86
N LEU A 37 -8.48 0.41 -8.22
CA LEU A 37 -7.69 1.21 -7.28
C LEU A 37 -8.52 2.31 -6.59
N ILE A 38 -9.40 2.99 -7.33
CA ILE A 38 -10.35 3.97 -6.76
C ILE A 38 -11.31 3.27 -5.80
N ASN A 39 -11.82 2.09 -6.17
CA ASN A 39 -12.67 1.31 -5.28
C ASN A 39 -11.94 0.91 -3.98
N TYR A 40 -10.70 0.44 -4.07
CA TYR A 40 -9.87 0.13 -2.90
C TYR A 40 -9.67 1.35 -2.00
N MET A 41 -9.42 2.53 -2.58
CA MET A 41 -9.35 3.79 -1.85
C MET A 41 -10.63 4.09 -1.09
N ASN A 42 -11.79 3.97 -1.74
CA ASN A 42 -13.08 4.21 -1.11
C ASN A 42 -13.35 3.22 0.04
N VAL A 43 -12.99 1.94 -0.14
CA VAL A 43 -13.12 0.91 0.90
C VAL A 43 -12.25 1.22 2.12
N LEU A 44 -10.99 1.62 1.92
CA LEU A 44 -10.10 2.00 3.03
C LEU A 44 -10.61 3.27 3.73
N ASN A 45 -10.99 4.30 2.97
CA ASN A 45 -11.46 5.58 3.47
C ASN A 45 -12.85 5.52 4.15
N GLY A 46 -13.66 4.50 3.83
CA GLY A 46 -14.94 4.22 4.47
C GLY A 46 -14.82 3.52 5.82
N SER A 47 -13.63 3.03 6.20
CA SER A 47 -13.43 2.38 7.49
C SER A 47 -13.57 3.36 8.67
N SER A 48 -14.01 2.85 9.84
CA SER A 48 -14.13 3.63 11.08
C SER A 48 -12.80 4.29 11.50
N TYR A 49 -11.67 3.63 11.19
CA TYR A 49 -10.34 4.18 11.40
C TYR A 49 -10.11 5.45 10.58
N ARG A 50 -10.40 5.43 9.27
CA ARG A 50 -10.24 6.58 8.37
C ARG A 50 -11.33 7.64 8.50
N ARG A 51 -12.38 7.44 9.29
CA ARG A 51 -13.34 8.51 9.62
C ARG A 51 -12.75 9.56 10.53
N HIS A 52 -11.81 9.18 11.40
CA HIS A 52 -11.18 10.05 12.40
C HIS A 52 -9.70 10.35 12.08
N ASN A 53 -9.21 9.86 10.93
CA ASN A 53 -7.82 10.02 10.49
C ASN A 53 -7.75 10.53 9.06
N VAL A 54 -6.57 10.99 8.65
CA VAL A 54 -6.29 11.47 7.29
C VAL A 54 -6.68 10.41 6.25
N LYS A 55 -7.38 10.83 5.18
CA LYS A 55 -7.81 9.94 4.10
C LYS A 55 -6.63 9.47 3.24
N VAL A 56 -6.74 8.25 2.71
CA VAL A 56 -5.87 7.69 1.68
C VAL A 56 -6.14 8.42 0.37
N THR A 57 -5.09 8.84 -0.32
CA THR A 57 -5.20 9.35 -1.70
C THR A 57 -5.00 8.22 -2.72
N TYR A 58 -5.53 8.39 -3.92
CA TYR A 58 -5.31 7.45 -5.03
C TYR A 58 -3.81 7.20 -5.29
N GLN A 59 -3.00 8.27 -5.27
CA GLN A 59 -1.55 8.19 -5.46
C GLN A 59 -0.87 7.30 -4.43
N GLN A 60 -1.31 7.34 -3.16
CA GLN A 60 -0.75 6.50 -2.11
C GLN A 60 -1.00 5.01 -2.39
N ILE A 61 -2.18 4.64 -2.92
CA ILE A 61 -2.46 3.25 -3.30
C ILE A 61 -1.63 2.84 -4.52
N CYS A 62 -1.52 3.70 -5.53
CA CYS A 62 -0.66 3.45 -6.68
C CYS A 62 0.79 3.17 -6.27
N ASN A 63 1.32 4.01 -5.39
CA ASN A 63 2.69 3.88 -4.87
C ASN A 63 2.86 2.59 -4.07
N TRP A 64 1.88 2.22 -3.24
CA TRP A 64 1.92 0.95 -2.51
C TRP A 64 1.99 -0.24 -3.46
N PHE A 65 1.14 -0.30 -4.48
CA PHE A 65 1.17 -1.38 -5.47
C PHE A 65 2.46 -1.41 -6.29
N ALA A 66 3.01 -0.24 -6.65
CA ALA A 66 4.30 -0.15 -7.33
C ALA A 66 5.44 -0.69 -6.47
N ASN A 67 5.51 -0.26 -5.21
CA ASN A 67 6.49 -0.73 -4.24
C ASN A 67 6.34 -2.22 -3.97
N GLN A 68 5.11 -2.73 -3.86
CA GLN A 68 4.85 -4.15 -3.62
C GLN A 68 5.26 -5.02 -4.81
N ARG A 69 5.05 -4.57 -6.06
CA ARG A 69 5.60 -5.26 -7.24
C ARG A 69 7.11 -5.28 -7.23
N ALA A 70 7.75 -4.16 -6.86
CA ALA A 70 9.21 -4.10 -6.75
C ALA A 70 9.71 -5.06 -5.68
N ALA A 71 9.15 -5.02 -4.46
CA ALA A 71 9.48 -5.92 -3.37
C ALA A 71 9.25 -7.40 -3.73
N ASN A 72 8.15 -7.71 -4.41
CA ASN A 72 7.89 -9.07 -4.90
C ASN A 72 8.95 -9.51 -5.92
N ARG A 73 9.39 -8.63 -6.82
CA ARG A 73 10.50 -8.89 -7.76
C ARG A 73 11.81 -9.15 -7.02
N PHE A 74 12.13 -8.37 -5.99
CA PHE A 74 13.34 -8.57 -5.19
C PHE A 74 13.27 -9.87 -4.36
N CYS A 75 12.10 -10.20 -3.82
CA CYS A 75 11.88 -11.44 -3.07
C CYS A 75 12.01 -12.69 -3.95
N VAL A 76 11.53 -12.67 -5.21
CA VAL A 76 11.69 -13.82 -6.14
C VAL A 76 13.06 -13.91 -6.80
N LEU A 77 13.90 -12.87 -6.72
CA LEU A 77 15.28 -12.88 -7.21
C LEU A 77 16.29 -13.38 -6.17
N LEU A 78 15.99 -13.27 -4.87
CA LEU A 78 16.83 -13.80 -3.79
C LEU A 78 16.92 -15.34 -3.70
N PRO A 79 15.91 -16.17 -4.03
CA PRO A 79 16.05 -17.63 -3.95
C PRO A 79 16.90 -18.24 -5.08
N LYS A 80 17.43 -17.44 -6.04
CA LYS A 80 18.29 -17.93 -7.13
C LYS A 80 19.79 -17.71 -6.92
N LEU A 81 20.21 -17.20 -5.75
CA LEU A 81 21.61 -16.94 -5.42
C LEU A 81 22.15 -17.83 -4.29
N ILE A 82 21.47 -18.94 -3.96
CA ILE A 82 21.91 -19.90 -2.93
C ILE A 82 22.04 -21.33 -3.50
N PHE A 83 22.22 -21.50 -4.81
CA PHE A 83 22.65 -22.77 -5.40
C PHE A 83 23.74 -22.54 -6.43
#